data_AF-A0A1B6ADW9-F1
#
_entry.id   AF-A0A1B6ADW9-F1
#
_cell.length_a   1.000
_cell.length_b   1.000
_cell.length_c   1.000
_cell.angle_alpha   90.00
_cell.angle_beta   90.00
_cell.angle_gamma   90.00
#
_symmetry.space_group_name_H-M   'P 1'
#
loop_
_entity.id
_entity.type
_entity.pdbx_description
1 polymer ?
#
loop_
_entity_poly.entity_id
_entity_poly.type
_entity_poly.pdbx_seq_one_letter_code
_entity_poly.pdbx_strand_id
1 'polypeptide(L)'
;MTRPTPRTRGEELLLARVSAAAGRAHLGKRRATYPGAAHTRPARARWLPATKATADVRLDLYEQGMTIAVKGRIHVVRYDTTTVRHDTACTVTDIEGKQVVLYVRPEEPEASGAEVWVTEIRRAVARAQLPRALAALDNGERLTFGDIWLTRERIGSGDVSARWPQVRQLDITKGVIRLNIDGNWHNLGPTESEIPNFSVFHAVVDCLRADGARP
;
A
#
# COMPACT_ATOMS: atom_id res chain seq x y z
N MET A 1 -2.24 -7.97 -40.18
CA MET A 1 -2.82 -6.94 -39.29
C MET A 1 -4.01 -7.55 -38.57
N THR A 2 -3.83 -8.00 -37.33
CA THR A 2 -4.91 -8.58 -36.51
C THR A 2 -5.83 -7.45 -36.06
N ARG A 3 -7.10 -7.46 -36.51
CA ARG A 3 -8.11 -6.52 -36.02
C ARG A 3 -8.29 -6.73 -34.51
N PRO A 4 -8.44 -5.66 -33.71
CA PRO A 4 -8.82 -5.81 -32.30
C PRO A 4 -10.16 -6.55 -32.26
N THR A 5 -10.20 -7.67 -31.54
CA THR A 5 -11.44 -8.41 -31.31
C THR A 5 -12.45 -7.47 -30.63
N PRO A 6 -13.70 -7.40 -31.12
CA PRO A 6 -14.74 -6.58 -30.48
C PRO A 6 -14.93 -7.00 -29.02
N ARG A 7 -15.02 -6.02 -28.12
CA ARG A 7 -15.34 -6.28 -26.71
C ARG A 7 -16.73 -6.86 -26.61
N THR A 8 -16.92 -7.75 -25.64
CA THR A 8 -18.25 -8.26 -25.33
C THR A 8 -19.07 -7.19 -24.61
N ARG A 9 -20.40 -7.23 -24.76
CA ARG A 9 -21.33 -6.33 -24.04
C ARG A 9 -21.12 -6.36 -22.51
N GLY A 10 -20.75 -7.53 -21.97
CA GLY A 10 -20.44 -7.68 -20.54
C GLY A 10 -19.20 -6.89 -20.10
N GLU A 11 -18.15 -6.90 -20.91
CA GLU A 11 -16.92 -6.13 -20.66
C GLU A 11 -17.17 -4.62 -20.73
N GLU A 12 -17.96 -4.17 -21.69
CA GLU A 12 -18.33 -2.75 -21.81
C GLU A 12 -19.12 -2.26 -20.59
N LEU A 13 -20.10 -3.06 -20.13
CA LEU A 13 -20.86 -2.76 -18.92
C LEU A 13 -19.97 -2.73 -17.68
N LEU A 14 -19.00 -3.63 -17.57
CA LEU A 14 -18.03 -3.60 -16.48
C LEU A 14 -17.19 -2.32 -16.50
N LEU A 15 -16.65 -1.95 -17.66
CA LEU A 15 -15.85 -0.73 -17.81
C LEU A 15 -16.65 0.53 -17.46
N ALA A 16 -17.92 0.59 -17.86
CA ALA A 16 -18.82 1.69 -17.52
C ALA A 16 -19.05 1.76 -16.00
N ARG A 17 -19.29 0.62 -15.34
CA ARG A 17 -19.48 0.56 -13.89
C ARG A 17 -18.21 0.97 -13.12
N VAL A 18 -17.03 0.53 -13.59
CA VAL A 18 -15.74 0.92 -13.02
C VAL A 18 -15.52 2.42 -13.13
N SER A 19 -15.71 2.98 -14.33
CA SER A 19 -15.55 4.42 -14.56
C SER A 19 -16.55 5.25 -13.74
N ALA A 20 -17.80 4.79 -13.62
CA ALA A 20 -18.81 5.44 -12.79
C ALA A 20 -18.44 5.39 -11.30
N ALA A 21 -17.92 4.27 -10.80
CA ALA A 21 -17.45 4.14 -9.42
C ALA A 21 -16.25 5.06 -9.14
N ALA A 22 -15.27 5.11 -10.04
CA ALA A 22 -14.13 6.00 -9.95
C ALA A 22 -14.53 7.49 -9.99
N GLY A 23 -15.50 7.84 -10.84
CA GLY A 23 -16.05 9.20 -10.93
C GLY A 23 -16.74 9.63 -9.63
N ARG A 24 -17.60 8.77 -9.07
CA ARG A 24 -18.27 9.06 -7.77
C ARG A 24 -17.30 9.23 -6.61
N ALA A 25 -16.16 8.53 -6.64
CA ALA A 25 -15.13 8.64 -5.61
C ALA A 25 -14.04 9.69 -5.93
N HIS A 26 -14.21 10.46 -7.01
CA HIS A 26 -13.27 11.50 -7.44
C HIS A 26 -11.82 11.00 -7.64
N LEU A 27 -11.63 9.78 -8.16
CA LEU A 27 -10.28 9.19 -8.26
C LEU A 27 -9.36 9.88 -9.29
N GLY A 28 -9.89 10.78 -10.12
CA GLY A 28 -9.14 11.49 -11.16
C GLY A 28 -8.97 10.69 -12.45
N LYS A 29 -7.90 10.97 -13.20
CA LYS A 29 -7.61 10.31 -14.48
C LYS A 29 -7.07 8.88 -14.25
N ARG A 30 -7.50 7.93 -15.08
CA ARG A 30 -6.93 6.57 -15.10
C ARG A 30 -5.49 6.60 -15.60
N ARG A 31 -4.59 5.95 -14.86
CA ARG A 31 -3.15 5.88 -15.15
C ARG A 31 -2.74 4.54 -15.75
N ALA A 32 -3.26 3.44 -15.22
CA ALA A 32 -2.90 2.10 -15.67
C ALA A 32 -4.04 1.09 -15.44
N THR A 33 -3.99 -0.02 -16.16
CA THR A 33 -4.87 -1.16 -15.99
C THR A 33 -4.03 -2.41 -15.93
N TYR A 34 -4.27 -3.26 -14.94
CA TYR A 34 -3.65 -4.57 -14.80
C TYR A 34 -4.72 -5.68 -14.77
N PRO A 35 -4.55 -6.76 -15.54
CA PRO A 35 -5.26 -8.01 -15.29
C PRO A 35 -4.68 -8.63 -14.00
N GLY A 36 -5.51 -9.21 -13.12
CA GLY A 36 -5.04 -9.66 -11.81
C GLY A 36 -5.70 -10.93 -11.28
N ALA A 37 -5.30 -11.37 -10.08
CA ALA A 37 -5.91 -12.45 -9.30
C ALA A 37 -6.17 -11.94 -7.87
N ALA A 38 -7.19 -11.11 -7.71
CA ALA A 38 -7.63 -10.55 -6.44
C ALA A 38 -8.68 -11.46 -5.81
N HIS A 39 -8.65 -11.58 -4.49
CA HIS A 39 -9.70 -12.25 -3.73
C HIS A 39 -10.19 -11.31 -2.62
N THR A 40 -11.49 -11.33 -2.32
CA THR A 40 -12.08 -10.57 -1.22
C THR A 40 -12.14 -11.45 0.02
N ARG A 41 -11.72 -10.91 1.17
CA ARG A 41 -11.79 -11.62 2.47
C ARG A 41 -12.73 -10.85 3.41
N PRO A 42 -13.70 -11.51 4.07
CA PRO A 42 -14.40 -10.92 5.20
C PRO A 42 -13.45 -10.84 6.40
N ALA A 43 -13.59 -9.81 7.23
CA ALA A 43 -12.67 -9.39 8.31
C ALA A 43 -12.29 -10.45 9.38
N ARG A 44 -12.78 -11.69 9.32
CA ARG A 44 -12.56 -12.75 10.32
C ARG A 44 -12.33 -14.18 9.80
N ALA A 45 -12.23 -14.42 8.49
CA ALA A 45 -12.04 -15.79 7.98
C ALA A 45 -10.56 -16.23 8.05
N ARG A 46 -10.25 -17.46 8.48
CA ARG A 46 -8.91 -18.09 8.45
C ARG A 46 -8.60 -18.64 7.04
N TRP A 47 -7.31 -18.75 6.73
CA TRP A 47 -6.71 -19.12 5.44
C TRP A 47 -7.39 -20.30 4.72
N LEU A 48 -7.62 -20.15 3.40
CA LEU A 48 -7.85 -21.26 2.47
C LEU A 48 -6.95 -21.06 1.24
N PRO A 49 -6.28 -22.11 0.75
CA PRO A 49 -5.45 -22.04 -0.45
C PRO A 49 -6.28 -21.68 -1.68
N ALA A 50 -5.74 -20.80 -2.52
CA ALA A 50 -6.39 -20.32 -3.73
C ALA A 50 -6.55 -21.44 -4.76
N THR A 51 -7.74 -22.01 -4.87
CA THR A 51 -8.09 -22.91 -5.97
C THR A 51 -8.50 -22.09 -7.19
N LYS A 52 -7.71 -22.21 -8.28
CA LYS A 52 -7.97 -21.73 -9.65
C LYS A 52 -8.35 -20.25 -9.78
N ALA A 53 -7.38 -19.45 -10.20
CA ALA A 53 -7.57 -18.03 -10.47
C ALA A 53 -8.57 -17.81 -11.63
N THR A 54 -9.77 -17.34 -11.29
CA THR A 54 -10.80 -16.96 -12.25
C THR A 54 -10.40 -15.69 -13.00
N ALA A 55 -10.62 -15.68 -14.32
CA ALA A 55 -10.34 -14.59 -15.26
C ALA A 55 -11.14 -13.27 -15.03
N ASP A 56 -11.70 -13.06 -13.84
CA ASP A 56 -12.68 -12.01 -13.54
C ASP A 56 -12.15 -10.99 -12.52
N VAL A 57 -10.84 -10.70 -12.57
CA VAL A 57 -10.23 -9.66 -11.74
C VAL A 57 -9.53 -8.62 -12.60
N ARG A 58 -9.86 -7.36 -12.33
CA ARG A 58 -9.29 -6.19 -12.99
C ARG A 58 -8.92 -5.13 -11.95
N LEU A 59 -7.70 -4.63 -12.05
CA LEU A 59 -7.18 -3.51 -11.26
C LEU A 59 -7.01 -2.30 -12.18
N ASP A 60 -7.66 -1.19 -11.86
CA ASP A 60 -7.44 0.09 -12.55
C ASP A 60 -6.87 1.10 -11.57
N LEU A 61 -5.66 1.59 -11.84
CA LEU A 61 -5.01 2.63 -11.06
C LEU A 61 -5.40 4.00 -11.61
N TYR A 62 -5.74 4.91 -10.72
CA TYR A 62 -6.08 6.30 -10.98
C TYR A 62 -5.11 7.23 -10.24
N GLU A 63 -5.25 8.54 -10.41
CA GLU A 63 -4.40 9.54 -9.77
C GLU A 63 -4.50 9.53 -8.24
N GLN A 64 -5.72 9.44 -7.72
CA GLN A 64 -6.02 9.59 -6.29
C GLN A 64 -6.44 8.27 -5.62
N GLY A 65 -6.50 7.19 -6.39
CA GLY A 65 -6.89 5.89 -5.87
C GLY A 65 -6.90 4.81 -6.94
N MET A 66 -7.66 3.75 -6.68
CA MET A 66 -7.80 2.62 -7.61
C MET A 66 -9.17 1.98 -7.48
N THR A 67 -9.53 1.22 -8.49
CA THR A 67 -10.68 0.31 -8.44
C THR A 67 -10.25 -1.12 -8.64
N ILE A 68 -10.85 -2.03 -7.89
CA ILE A 68 -10.62 -3.47 -7.99
C ILE A 68 -11.96 -4.11 -8.33
N ALA A 69 -12.11 -4.58 -9.56
CA ALA A 69 -13.25 -5.40 -9.95
C ALA A 69 -12.92 -6.87 -9.71
N VAL A 70 -13.76 -7.58 -8.96
CA VAL A 70 -13.60 -9.00 -8.64
C VAL A 70 -14.96 -9.64 -8.43
N LYS A 71 -15.26 -10.73 -9.15
CA LYS A 71 -16.52 -11.48 -9.03
C LYS A 71 -17.75 -10.58 -9.15
N GLY A 72 -17.75 -9.69 -10.16
CA GLY A 72 -18.83 -8.72 -10.42
C GLY A 72 -18.99 -7.56 -9.42
N ARG A 73 -18.17 -7.52 -8.34
CA ARG A 73 -18.12 -6.41 -7.37
C ARG A 73 -16.99 -5.45 -7.73
N ILE A 74 -17.17 -4.17 -7.43
CA ILE A 74 -16.16 -3.12 -7.64
C ILE A 74 -15.86 -2.51 -6.28
N HIS A 75 -14.62 -2.69 -5.82
CA HIS A 75 -14.08 -2.02 -4.66
C HIS A 75 -13.40 -0.73 -5.10
N VAL A 76 -13.61 0.34 -4.34
CA VAL A 76 -13.00 1.63 -4.60
C VAL A 76 -12.07 1.96 -3.45
N VAL A 77 -10.80 2.25 -3.75
CA VAL A 77 -9.78 2.53 -2.76
C VAL A 77 -9.24 3.93 -3.02
N ARG A 78 -9.18 4.78 -1.98
CA ARG A 78 -8.49 6.07 -2.06
C ARG A 78 -7.11 5.97 -1.44
N TYR A 79 -6.09 6.53 -2.10
CA TYR A 79 -4.71 6.43 -1.63
C TYR A 79 -4.45 7.21 -0.35
N ASP A 80 -5.19 8.28 -0.09
CA ASP A 80 -5.03 9.16 1.07
C ASP A 80 -5.63 8.60 2.37
N THR A 81 -6.51 7.59 2.27
CA THR A 81 -7.18 7.00 3.45
C THR A 81 -7.01 5.48 3.55
N THR A 82 -6.49 4.82 2.52
CA THR A 82 -6.33 3.36 2.56
C THR A 82 -5.24 2.94 3.52
N THR A 83 -5.41 1.72 4.04
CA THR A 83 -4.35 0.97 4.71
C THR A 83 -3.84 -0.10 3.76
N VAL A 84 -2.54 -0.08 3.49
CA VAL A 84 -1.80 -1.08 2.71
C VAL A 84 -0.97 -1.94 3.66
N ARG A 85 -1.06 -3.26 3.52
CA ARG A 85 -0.17 -4.24 4.16
C ARG A 85 0.42 -5.13 3.08
N HIS A 86 1.70 -5.47 3.19
CA HIS A 86 2.39 -6.28 2.20
C HIS A 86 3.19 -7.40 2.85
N ASP A 87 2.70 -8.63 2.74
CA ASP A 87 3.40 -9.84 3.15
C ASP A 87 3.85 -10.65 1.92
N THR A 88 3.06 -11.67 1.57
CA THR A 88 3.06 -12.42 0.31
C THR A 88 2.00 -11.88 -0.67
N ALA A 89 1.10 -11.02 -0.18
CA ALA A 89 0.07 -10.36 -0.96
C ALA A 89 -0.05 -8.88 -0.54
N CYS A 90 -0.60 -8.06 -1.45
CA CYS A 90 -0.92 -6.67 -1.16
C CYS A 90 -2.37 -6.58 -0.67
N THR A 91 -2.57 -6.30 0.62
CA THR A 91 -3.90 -6.07 1.20
C THR A 91 -4.17 -4.59 1.27
N VAL A 92 -5.31 -4.16 0.73
CA VAL A 92 -5.76 -2.76 0.73
C VAL A 92 -7.14 -2.63 1.34
N THR A 93 -7.42 -1.49 1.96
CA THR A 93 -8.75 -1.20 2.54
C THR A 93 -9.52 -0.25 1.63
N ASP A 94 -10.72 -0.63 1.21
CA ASP A 94 -11.60 0.19 0.38
C ASP A 94 -12.31 1.29 1.18
N ILE A 95 -13.01 2.19 0.48
CA ILE A 95 -13.74 3.30 1.10
C ILE A 95 -14.89 2.87 2.02
N GLU A 96 -15.32 1.61 1.94
CA GLU A 96 -16.34 1.01 2.82
C GLU A 96 -15.70 0.27 4.01
N GLY A 97 -14.37 0.36 4.18
CA GLY A 97 -13.62 -0.32 5.23
C GLY A 97 -13.40 -1.82 4.97
N LYS A 98 -13.69 -2.32 3.77
CA LYS A 98 -13.49 -3.74 3.43
C LYS A 98 -12.06 -3.97 2.95
N GLN A 99 -11.45 -5.05 3.42
CA GLN A 99 -10.12 -5.46 2.99
C GLN A 99 -10.20 -6.30 1.72
N VAL A 100 -9.37 -5.95 0.74
CA VAL A 100 -9.21 -6.65 -0.53
C VAL A 100 -7.78 -7.14 -0.63
N VAL A 101 -7.58 -8.43 -0.91
CA VAL A 101 -6.27 -9.06 -0.99
C VAL A 101 -5.91 -9.26 -2.47
N LEU A 102 -4.81 -8.66 -2.88
CA LEU A 102 -4.27 -8.72 -4.24
C LEU A 102 -3.06 -9.66 -4.26
N TYR A 103 -3.17 -10.79 -4.95
CA TYR A 103 -2.06 -11.72 -5.09
C TYR A 103 -1.24 -11.43 -6.35
N VAL A 104 0.08 -11.48 -6.18
CA VAL A 104 1.03 -11.59 -7.28
C VAL A 104 1.02 -13.06 -7.72
N ARG A 105 0.67 -13.35 -8.99
CA ARG A 105 0.81 -14.73 -9.51
C ARG A 105 2.30 -15.01 -9.70
N PRO A 106 2.85 -16.08 -9.10
CA PRO A 106 4.26 -16.45 -9.28
C PRO A 106 4.53 -17.17 -10.62
N GLU A 107 3.49 -17.59 -11.34
CA GLU A 107 3.63 -18.39 -12.56
C GLU A 107 3.54 -17.52 -13.81
N GLU A 108 4.65 -16.86 -14.15
CA GLU A 108 5.14 -16.62 -15.51
C GLU A 108 6.45 -15.80 -15.42
N PRO A 109 7.62 -16.36 -15.80
CA PRO A 109 8.92 -15.67 -15.73
C PRO A 109 9.00 -14.37 -16.55
N GLU A 110 8.02 -14.11 -17.43
CA GLU A 110 7.91 -12.90 -18.22
C GLU A 110 6.86 -11.90 -17.67
N ALA A 111 6.08 -12.28 -16.65
CA ALA A 111 5.04 -11.43 -16.03
C ALA A 111 5.61 -10.50 -14.95
N SER A 112 6.56 -9.66 -15.36
CA SER A 112 7.12 -8.52 -14.60
C SER A 112 6.09 -7.49 -14.10
N GLY A 113 4.82 -7.57 -14.52
CA GLY A 113 3.79 -6.57 -14.19
C GLY A 113 3.31 -6.59 -12.74
N ALA A 114 3.48 -7.70 -12.02
CA ALA A 114 2.91 -7.84 -10.68
C ALA A 114 3.67 -7.04 -9.61
N GLU A 115 5.00 -7.05 -9.69
CA GLU A 115 5.85 -6.21 -8.86
C GLU A 115 5.68 -4.71 -9.18
N VAL A 116 5.40 -4.41 -10.45
CA VAL A 116 5.17 -3.04 -10.93
C VAL A 116 3.94 -2.42 -10.26
N TRP A 117 2.76 -3.07 -10.31
CA TRP A 117 1.55 -2.46 -9.74
C TRP A 117 1.59 -2.37 -8.21
N VAL A 118 2.21 -3.34 -7.51
CA VAL A 118 2.39 -3.26 -6.05
C VAL A 118 3.26 -2.05 -5.70
N THR A 119 4.37 -1.89 -6.41
CA THR A 119 5.28 -0.76 -6.22
C THR A 119 4.60 0.58 -6.51
N GLU A 120 3.81 0.65 -7.59
CA GLU A 120 3.03 1.83 -7.93
C GLU A 120 2.02 2.20 -6.85
N ILE A 121 1.26 1.22 -6.32
CA ILE A 121 0.33 1.45 -5.20
C ILE A 121 1.08 1.98 -3.98
N ARG A 122 2.18 1.34 -3.57
CA ARG A 122 2.97 1.77 -2.40
C ARG A 122 3.47 3.21 -2.55
N ARG A 123 3.97 3.58 -3.74
CA ARG A 123 4.43 4.94 -4.06
C ARG A 123 3.29 5.94 -4.09
N ALA A 124 2.13 5.58 -4.66
CA ALA A 124 0.97 6.46 -4.73
C ALA A 124 0.37 6.73 -3.35
N VAL A 125 0.26 5.70 -2.51
CA VAL A 125 -0.17 5.83 -1.10
C VAL A 125 0.80 6.69 -0.29
N ALA A 126 2.12 6.46 -0.44
CA ALA A 126 3.12 7.31 0.21
C ALA A 126 2.98 8.78 -0.21
N ARG A 127 2.91 9.07 -1.51
CA ARG A 127 2.70 10.44 -2.01
C ARG A 127 1.42 11.09 -1.49
N ALA A 128 0.33 10.33 -1.43
CA ALA A 128 -0.97 10.87 -1.03
C ALA A 128 -1.03 11.17 0.48
N GLN A 129 -0.40 10.33 1.31
CA GLN A 129 -0.48 10.44 2.78
C GLN A 129 0.64 11.27 3.40
N LEU A 130 1.80 11.39 2.74
CA LEU A 130 2.98 12.09 3.27
C LEU A 130 2.70 13.54 3.71
N PRO A 131 2.02 14.40 2.92
CA PRO A 131 1.79 15.79 3.33
C PRO A 131 1.02 15.90 4.65
N ARG A 132 -0.03 15.08 4.82
CA ARG A 132 -0.82 15.04 6.06
C ARG A 132 -0.01 14.47 7.22
N ALA A 133 0.79 13.44 6.99
CA ALA A 133 1.64 12.85 8.01
C ALA A 133 2.66 13.88 8.54
N LEU A 134 3.32 14.62 7.65
CA LEU A 134 4.25 15.67 8.05
C LEU A 134 3.55 16.81 8.80
N ALA A 135 2.39 17.27 8.32
CA ALA A 135 1.62 18.30 9.01
C ALA A 135 1.21 17.87 10.44
N ALA A 136 0.85 16.60 10.64
CA ALA A 136 0.56 16.07 11.98
C ALA A 136 1.78 16.15 12.90
N LEU A 137 2.97 15.78 12.41
CA LEU A 137 4.21 15.90 13.17
C LEU A 137 4.56 17.36 13.50
N ASP A 138 4.35 18.28 12.56
CA ASP A 138 4.60 19.70 12.74
C ASP A 138 3.62 20.31 13.78
N ASN A 139 2.44 19.73 13.94
CA ASN A 139 1.49 20.04 15.01
C ASN A 139 1.84 19.36 16.36
N GLY A 140 2.95 18.63 16.44
CA GLY A 140 3.37 17.90 17.63
C GLY A 140 2.63 16.58 17.86
N GLU A 141 1.88 16.08 16.88
CA GLU A 141 1.19 14.80 16.98
C GLU A 141 2.16 13.62 16.90
N ARG A 142 1.73 12.48 17.46
CA ARG A 142 2.41 11.19 17.32
C ARG A 142 1.78 10.40 16.18
N LEU A 143 2.59 10.01 15.21
CA LEU A 143 2.18 9.05 14.18
C LEU A 143 2.44 7.61 14.64
N THR A 144 1.51 6.71 14.31
CA THR A 144 1.59 5.28 14.66
C THR A 144 1.42 4.42 13.41
N PHE A 145 2.32 3.44 13.26
CA PHE A 145 2.35 2.46 12.18
C PHE A 145 2.45 1.06 12.80
N GLY A 146 1.31 0.51 13.24
CA GLY A 146 1.31 -0.68 14.09
C GLY A 146 1.95 -0.35 15.44
N ASP A 147 2.93 -1.15 15.85
CA ASP A 147 3.64 -0.96 17.13
C ASP A 147 4.71 0.14 17.07
N ILE A 148 5.10 0.55 15.85
CA ILE A 148 6.08 1.61 15.65
C ILE A 148 5.38 2.95 15.72
N TRP A 149 5.99 3.89 16.41
CA TRP A 149 5.52 5.26 16.48
C TRP A 149 6.67 6.25 16.30
N LEU A 150 6.33 7.46 15.86
CA LEU A 150 7.29 8.54 15.74
C LEU A 150 6.65 9.92 15.99
N THR A 151 7.46 10.83 16.50
CA THR A 151 7.19 12.28 16.63
C THR A 151 8.29 13.05 15.90
N ARG A 152 8.24 14.39 15.92
CA ARG A 152 9.29 15.23 15.35
C ARG A 152 10.64 15.03 16.03
N GLU A 153 10.66 14.55 17.28
CA GLU A 153 11.87 14.42 18.11
C GLU A 153 12.34 12.96 18.25
N ARG A 154 11.43 11.99 18.19
CA ARG A 154 11.70 10.60 18.58
C ARG A 154 11.06 9.58 17.66
N ILE A 155 11.65 8.39 17.65
CA ILE A 155 11.08 7.16 17.10
C ILE A 155 11.13 6.07 18.17
N GLY A 156 10.16 5.16 18.16
CA GLY A 156 10.16 4.04 19.08
C GLY A 156 9.16 2.93 18.72
N SER A 157 9.21 1.87 19.50
CA SER A 157 8.31 0.73 19.48
C SER A 157 8.44 -0.03 20.79
N GLY A 158 7.29 -0.28 21.46
CA GLY A 158 7.28 -0.83 22.81
C GLY A 158 8.20 -0.04 23.76
N ASP A 159 9.14 -0.75 24.39
CA ASP A 159 10.09 -0.19 25.35
C ASP A 159 11.32 0.48 24.70
N VAL A 160 11.52 0.31 23.39
CA VAL A 160 12.66 0.90 22.67
C VAL A 160 12.25 2.26 22.12
N SER A 161 13.01 3.31 22.46
CA SER A 161 12.86 4.62 21.83
C SER A 161 14.17 5.39 21.78
N ALA A 162 14.33 6.21 20.75
CA ALA A 162 15.51 7.05 20.55
C ALA A 162 15.11 8.43 20.04
N ARG A 163 15.94 9.45 20.32
CA ARG A 163 15.84 10.75 19.63
C ARG A 163 16.44 10.64 18.24
N TRP A 164 15.89 11.35 17.26
CA TRP A 164 16.40 11.33 15.88
C TRP A 164 17.92 11.55 15.75
N PRO A 165 18.58 12.46 16.50
CA PRO A 165 20.04 12.62 16.43
C PRO A 165 20.85 11.39 16.85
N GLN A 166 20.27 10.48 17.64
CA GLN A 166 20.91 9.24 18.05
C GLN A 166 20.74 8.14 16.98
N VAL A 167 19.77 8.29 16.09
CA VAL A 167 19.45 7.32 15.03
C VAL A 167 20.40 7.54 13.85
N ARG A 168 21.47 6.75 13.81
CA ARG A 168 22.50 6.82 12.77
C ARG A 168 22.06 6.16 11.48
N GLN A 169 21.27 5.09 11.58
CA GLN A 169 20.82 4.31 10.43
C GLN A 169 19.50 3.62 10.74
N LEU A 170 18.63 3.54 9.73
CA LEU A 170 17.49 2.63 9.70
C LEU A 170 17.80 1.58 8.63
N ASP A 171 17.67 0.30 8.97
CA ASP A 171 17.86 -0.82 8.06
C ASP A 171 16.66 -1.77 8.12
N ILE A 172 16.37 -2.42 6.99
CA ILE A 172 15.29 -3.41 6.87
C ILE A 172 15.93 -4.69 6.34
N THR A 173 16.31 -5.58 7.26
CA THR A 173 16.95 -6.85 6.89
C THR A 173 15.96 -7.99 7.08
N LYS A 174 15.65 -8.75 6.02
CA LYS A 174 14.70 -9.88 6.06
C LYS A 174 13.32 -9.49 6.64
N GLY A 175 12.87 -8.28 6.32
CA GLY A 175 11.63 -7.72 6.84
C GLY A 175 11.74 -7.18 8.27
N VAL A 176 12.82 -7.35 9.02
CA VAL A 176 12.92 -6.77 10.38
C VAL A 176 13.45 -5.35 10.29
N ILE A 177 12.74 -4.39 10.90
CA ILE A 177 13.22 -3.01 11.02
C ILE A 177 14.21 -2.91 12.16
N ARG A 178 15.39 -2.37 11.85
CA ARG A 178 16.48 -2.15 12.78
C ARG A 178 16.87 -0.69 12.82
N LEU A 179 17.09 -0.16 14.01
CA LEU A 179 17.71 1.15 14.21
C LEU A 179 19.12 0.97 14.72
N ASN A 180 20.06 1.69 14.12
CA ASN A 180 21.35 1.93 14.72
C ASN A 180 21.22 3.16 15.62
N ILE A 181 21.22 2.93 16.93
CA ILE A 181 21.16 3.98 17.96
C ILE A 181 22.55 4.06 18.59
N ASP A 182 23.23 5.19 18.40
CA ASP A 182 24.56 5.46 18.96
C ASP A 182 25.61 4.35 18.69
N GLY A 183 25.49 3.64 17.56
CA GLY A 183 26.40 2.56 17.15
C GLY A 183 25.86 1.14 17.41
N ASN A 184 24.77 1.00 18.16
CA ASN A 184 24.17 -0.29 18.51
C ASN A 184 22.91 -0.57 17.69
N TRP A 185 22.75 -1.79 17.20
CA TRP A 185 21.56 -2.19 16.45
C TRP A 185 20.45 -2.69 17.38
N HIS A 186 19.28 -2.06 17.28
CA HIS A 186 18.07 -2.42 18.01
C HIS A 186 16.95 -2.82 17.04
N ASN A 187 16.24 -3.91 17.33
CA ASN A 187 15.05 -4.29 16.57
C ASN A 187 13.86 -3.45 17.03
N LEU A 188 13.14 -2.83 16.10
CA LEU A 188 12.05 -1.89 16.37
C LEU A 188 10.66 -2.54 16.38
N GLY A 189 10.57 -3.87 16.45
CA GLY A 189 9.28 -4.58 16.46
C GLY A 189 9.11 -5.55 15.29
N PRO A 190 7.86 -5.82 14.87
CA PRO A 190 7.56 -6.93 13.99
C PRO A 190 8.09 -6.72 12.56
N THR A 191 7.96 -7.75 11.74
CA THR A 191 8.38 -7.69 10.33
C THR A 191 7.63 -6.59 9.55
N GLU A 192 8.22 -6.05 8.48
CA GLU A 192 7.71 -5.03 7.55
C GLU A 192 6.27 -5.35 7.14
N SER A 193 6.02 -6.64 6.93
CA SER A 193 4.74 -7.20 6.55
C SER A 193 3.61 -6.99 7.56
N GLU A 194 3.95 -6.74 8.82
CA GLU A 194 3.00 -6.47 9.88
C GLU A 194 2.70 -4.98 10.06
N ILE A 195 3.49 -4.10 9.42
CA ILE A 195 3.40 -2.65 9.58
C ILE A 195 2.45 -2.07 8.53
N PRO A 196 1.30 -1.52 8.97
CA PRO A 196 0.40 -0.81 8.07
C PRO A 196 1.10 0.39 7.43
N ASN A 197 0.87 0.62 6.14
CA ASN A 197 1.38 1.79 5.41
C ASN A 197 2.90 1.99 5.54
N PHE A 198 3.66 0.89 5.52
CA PHE A 198 5.12 0.95 5.66
C PHE A 198 5.82 1.90 4.68
N SER A 199 5.31 2.05 3.44
CA SER A 199 5.86 3.04 2.50
C SER A 199 5.65 4.49 2.92
N VAL A 200 4.57 4.79 3.65
CA VAL A 200 4.34 6.11 4.26
C VAL A 200 5.32 6.33 5.40
N PHE A 201 5.46 5.33 6.29
CA PHE A 201 6.46 5.37 7.37
C PHE A 201 7.86 5.66 6.82
N HIS A 202 8.31 4.90 5.82
CA HIS A 202 9.63 5.08 5.20
C HIS A 202 9.81 6.50 4.65
N ALA A 203 8.82 7.03 3.92
CA ALA A 203 8.87 8.38 3.37
C ALA A 203 8.94 9.47 4.45
N VAL A 204 8.22 9.29 5.56
CA VAL A 204 8.28 10.21 6.71
C VAL A 204 9.65 10.18 7.36
N VAL A 205 10.24 8.99 7.56
CA VAL A 205 11.61 8.87 8.11
C VAL A 205 12.62 9.56 7.20
N ASP A 206 12.54 9.37 5.89
CA ASP A 206 13.44 10.03 4.93
C ASP A 206 13.37 11.56 5.04
N CYS A 207 12.16 12.12 5.16
CA CYS A 207 11.97 13.56 5.37
C CYS A 207 12.58 14.05 6.68
N LEU A 208 12.31 13.37 7.81
CA LEU A 208 12.83 13.78 9.12
C LEU A 208 14.36 13.71 9.19
N ARG A 209 14.97 12.73 8.52
CA ARG A 209 16.43 12.61 8.41
C ARG A 209 17.04 13.70 7.52
N ALA A 210 16.37 14.04 6.41
CA ALA A 210 16.81 15.13 5.54
C ALA A 210 16.72 16.50 6.24
N ASP A 211 15.68 16.72 7.04
CA ASP A 211 15.52 17.96 7.83
C ASP A 211 16.54 18.06 8.97
N GLY A 212 16.81 16.97 9.67
CA GLY A 212 17.84 16.93 10.74
C GLY A 212 19.29 16.99 10.24
N ALA A 213 19.52 16.80 8.94
CA ALA A 213 20.82 16.96 8.29
C ALA A 213 21.08 18.38 7.77
N ARG A 214 20.10 19.30 7.85
CA ARG A 214 20.33 20.71 7.57
C ARG A 214 20.94 21.38 8.82
N PRO A 215 22.16 21.96 8.71
CA PRO A 215 22.84 22.63 9.83
C PRO A 215 22.13 23.93 10.25
#